data_AF-A0A9E4C1H2-F1
#
_entry.id   AF-A0A9E4C1H2-F1
#
_cell.length_a   1.000
_cell.length_b   1.000
_cell.length_c   1.000
_cell.angle_alpha   90.00
_cell.angle_beta   90.00
_cell.angle_gamma   90.00
#
_symmetry.space_group_name_H-M   'P 1'
#
loop_
_entity.id
_entity.type
_entity.pdbx_description
1 polymer ?
#
loop_
_entity_poly.entity_id
_entity_poly.type
_entity_poly.pdbx_seq_one_letter_code
_entity_poly.pdbx_strand_id
1 'polypeptide(L)'
;MAQILSYSGFLTDALMRDPAHLYWLLAETTYMSQPLALSALRRALIQETDSDDPLADLYRFQRRELLRLGTAQVLGMKDVRQVGRELADLADGIVDQALKWAWEELLPRWGRPLDECGRPAKFCVVGLGKYGGQELNYSSDVDLLFIYDEEGETRAPRGGYSVDNGQFFRRLGERLIQLLTEMTGEGFFYRVDMRLRPDGIDGALVRPLASYLSYYEERGELWERQMLIKARRAAGSTQVWQRFRQMLVPFVFPGHFKDDPRQEIARVKQRIEAEIASRAGENNIKLQPGGIRDIEFIVQCLQLLNGHTHPQIRSHNTLTAIERLRRAELLAPADAQTLKEAYRFLRQLENLLQIQEAQPVYAAKS
;
A
#
# COMPACT_ATOMS: atom_id res chain seq x y z
N MET A 1 16.22 -26.11 -0.04
CA MET A 1 17.28 -25.71 0.93
C MET A 1 18.49 -25.10 0.25
N ALA A 2 19.26 -25.84 -0.57
CA ALA A 2 20.46 -25.30 -1.23
C ALA A 2 20.17 -24.02 -2.06
N GLN A 3 19.09 -24.02 -2.85
CA GLN A 3 18.63 -22.83 -3.59
C GLN A 3 18.11 -21.69 -2.69
N ILE A 4 17.66 -21.95 -1.47
CA ILE A 4 17.19 -20.89 -0.56
C ILE A 4 18.40 -20.19 0.08
N LEU A 5 19.34 -21.01 0.56
CA LEU A 5 20.57 -20.55 1.22
C LEU A 5 21.56 -19.90 0.25
N SER A 6 21.54 -20.29 -1.04
CA SER A 6 22.45 -19.72 -2.04
C SER A 6 21.95 -18.41 -2.69
N TYR A 7 20.65 -18.10 -2.60
CA TYR A 7 20.06 -16.94 -3.28
C TYR A 7 19.79 -15.73 -2.38
N SER A 8 19.78 -15.89 -1.05
CA SER A 8 19.32 -14.81 -0.17
C SER A 8 19.98 -14.80 1.21
N GLY A 9 20.59 -13.66 1.55
CA GLY A 9 20.97 -13.36 2.93
C GLY A 9 19.75 -13.24 3.85
N PHE A 10 18.67 -12.60 3.40
CA PHE A 10 17.43 -12.44 4.17
C PHE A 10 16.76 -13.77 4.55
N LEU A 11 16.58 -14.69 3.58
CA LEU A 11 15.94 -15.98 3.86
C LEU A 11 16.85 -16.86 4.72
N THR A 12 18.17 -16.73 4.56
CA THR A 12 19.15 -17.39 5.42
C THR A 12 19.07 -16.86 6.85
N ASP A 13 19.08 -15.54 7.05
CA ASP A 13 18.97 -14.90 8.36
C ASP A 13 17.65 -15.25 9.06
N ALA A 14 16.53 -15.28 8.33
CA ALA A 14 15.23 -15.67 8.88
C ALA A 14 15.24 -17.13 9.38
N LEU A 15 15.88 -18.05 8.65
CA LEU A 15 16.03 -19.45 9.04
C LEU A 15 17.07 -19.64 10.17
N MET A 16 18.12 -18.83 10.20
CA MET A 16 19.14 -18.87 11.25
C MET A 16 18.62 -18.33 12.58
N ARG A 17 17.76 -17.29 12.54
CA ARG A 17 17.11 -16.74 13.74
C ARG A 17 16.11 -17.70 14.36
N ASP A 18 15.37 -18.44 13.53
CA ASP A 18 14.43 -19.44 14.01
C ASP A 18 14.41 -20.66 13.06
N PRO A 19 15.17 -21.72 13.40
CA PRO A 19 15.23 -22.96 12.64
C PRO A 19 13.90 -23.71 12.57
N ALA A 20 12.95 -23.46 13.49
CA ALA A 20 11.63 -24.10 13.47
C ALA A 20 10.83 -23.69 12.23
N HIS A 21 11.09 -22.49 11.68
CA HIS A 21 10.49 -22.05 10.43
C HIS A 21 10.81 -22.96 9.24
N LEU A 22 11.95 -23.64 9.24
CA LEU A 22 12.26 -24.61 8.18
C LEU A 22 11.29 -25.79 8.20
N TYR A 23 11.06 -26.35 9.40
CA TYR A 23 10.15 -27.47 9.57
C TYR A 23 8.70 -27.07 9.26
N TRP A 24 8.28 -25.89 9.70
CA TRP A 24 6.98 -25.33 9.37
C TRP A 24 6.81 -25.18 7.84
N LEU A 25 7.80 -24.60 7.16
CA LEU A 25 7.76 -24.40 5.71
C LEU A 25 7.69 -25.72 4.93
N LEU A 26 8.39 -26.76 5.41
CA LEU A 26 8.35 -28.10 4.82
C LEU A 26 7.04 -28.84 5.11
N ALA A 27 6.38 -28.57 6.24
CA ALA A 27 5.07 -29.14 6.56
C ALA A 27 3.94 -28.47 5.76
N GLU A 28 4.06 -27.18 5.49
CA GLU A 28 3.02 -26.33 4.88
C GLU A 28 3.19 -26.13 3.36
N THR A 29 3.56 -27.19 2.64
CA THR A 29 3.80 -27.13 1.18
C THR A 29 2.58 -26.65 0.38
N THR A 30 1.37 -27.01 0.81
CA THR A 30 0.12 -26.53 0.20
C THR A 30 -0.01 -25.01 0.36
N TYR A 31 0.27 -24.48 1.55
CA TYR A 31 0.19 -23.04 1.86
C TYR A 31 1.31 -22.22 1.19
N MET A 32 2.45 -22.84 0.87
CA MET A 32 3.45 -22.23 -0.02
C MET A 32 2.87 -21.96 -1.41
N SER A 33 2.03 -22.84 -1.95
CA SER A 33 1.47 -22.69 -3.31
C SER A 33 0.14 -21.92 -3.35
N GLN A 34 -0.70 -22.03 -2.32
CA GLN A 34 -2.02 -21.43 -2.27
C GLN A 34 -2.11 -20.37 -1.16
N PRO A 35 -2.42 -19.10 -1.47
CA PRO A 35 -2.62 -18.08 -0.44
C PRO A 35 -3.80 -18.42 0.47
N LEU A 36 -3.68 -18.02 1.73
CA LEU A 36 -4.86 -17.84 2.58
C LEU A 36 -5.71 -16.70 2.02
N ALA A 37 -7.03 -16.84 2.11
CA ALA A 37 -7.90 -15.70 1.94
C ALA A 37 -7.55 -14.63 2.99
N LEU A 38 -7.65 -13.34 2.64
CA LEU A 38 -7.34 -12.23 3.57
C LEU A 38 -8.10 -12.35 4.92
N SER A 39 -9.33 -12.87 4.91
CA SER A 39 -10.09 -13.12 6.14
C SER A 39 -9.51 -14.25 7.00
N ALA A 40 -8.90 -15.26 6.40
CA ALA A 40 -8.19 -16.31 7.12
C ALA A 40 -6.84 -15.80 7.63
N LEU A 41 -6.11 -15.02 6.84
CA LEU A 41 -4.87 -14.36 7.27
C LEU A 41 -5.11 -13.45 8.49
N ARG A 42 -6.14 -12.60 8.43
CA ARG A 42 -6.54 -11.74 9.55
C ARG A 42 -6.92 -12.53 10.81
N ARG A 43 -7.58 -13.68 10.66
CA ARG A 43 -7.90 -14.55 11.80
C ARG A 43 -6.64 -15.16 12.43
N ALA A 44 -5.72 -15.65 11.60
CA ALA A 44 -4.45 -16.20 12.08
C ALA A 44 -3.63 -15.13 12.83
N LEU A 45 -3.57 -13.91 12.28
CA LEU A 45 -2.92 -12.76 12.93
C LEU A 45 -3.50 -12.46 14.32
N ILE A 46 -4.83 -12.46 14.46
CA ILE A 46 -5.48 -12.23 15.76
C ILE A 46 -5.18 -13.37 16.74
N GLN A 47 -5.23 -14.62 16.28
CA GLN A 47 -5.00 -15.79 17.13
C GLN A 47 -3.55 -15.87 17.64
N GLU A 48 -2.59 -15.49 16.81
CA GLU A 48 -1.17 -15.53 17.19
C GLU A 48 -0.75 -14.36 18.08
N THR A 49 -1.56 -13.29 18.14
CA THR A 49 -1.29 -12.11 18.98
C THR A 49 -2.07 -12.10 20.29
N ASP A 50 -2.54 -13.27 20.75
CA ASP A 50 -3.20 -13.47 22.04
C ASP A 50 -2.17 -13.96 23.08
N SER A 51 -1.15 -13.15 23.34
CA SER A 51 -0.04 -13.47 24.25
C SER A 51 0.36 -12.28 25.12
N ASP A 52 1.32 -12.48 26.02
CA ASP A 52 1.89 -11.42 26.86
C ASP A 52 2.70 -10.37 26.05
N ASP A 53 3.18 -10.71 24.85
CA ASP A 53 3.89 -9.79 23.95
C ASP A 53 3.31 -9.88 22.51
N PRO A 54 2.13 -9.29 22.29
CA PRO A 54 1.41 -9.39 21.02
C PRO A 54 2.15 -8.70 19.87
N LEU A 55 2.98 -7.69 20.18
CA LEU A 55 3.78 -6.98 19.19
C LEU A 55 4.89 -7.89 18.64
N ALA A 56 5.63 -8.58 19.51
CA ALA A 56 6.67 -9.51 19.10
C ALA A 56 6.09 -10.71 18.32
N ASP A 57 4.92 -11.21 18.69
CA ASP A 57 4.25 -12.26 17.92
C ASP A 57 3.85 -11.82 16.51
N LEU A 58 3.33 -10.60 16.37
CA LEU A 58 3.01 -10.05 15.06
C LEU A 58 4.25 -9.92 14.17
N TYR A 59 5.41 -9.59 14.77
CA TYR A 59 6.70 -9.58 14.05
C TYR A 59 7.13 -10.98 13.59
N ARG A 60 7.04 -11.98 14.47
CA ARG A 60 7.33 -13.38 14.12
C ARG A 60 6.44 -13.85 12.98
N PHE A 61 5.14 -13.54 13.04
CA PHE A 61 4.20 -13.82 11.97
C PHE A 61 4.62 -13.19 10.64
N GLN A 62 4.91 -11.88 10.63
CA GLN A 62 5.33 -11.18 9.41
C GLN A 62 6.58 -11.83 8.82
N ARG A 63 7.60 -12.12 9.64
CA ARG A 63 8.84 -12.75 9.20
C ARG A 63 8.59 -14.13 8.58
N ARG A 64 7.75 -14.94 9.21
CA ARG A 64 7.37 -16.27 8.72
C ARG A 64 6.67 -16.18 7.36
N GLU A 65 5.77 -15.22 7.19
CA GLU A 65 5.09 -15.00 5.90
C GLU A 65 6.03 -14.47 4.81
N LEU A 66 6.96 -13.57 5.15
CA LEU A 66 7.97 -13.09 4.21
C LEU A 66 8.90 -14.22 3.76
N LEU A 67 9.31 -15.10 4.69
CA LEU A 67 10.09 -16.30 4.38
C LEU A 67 9.32 -17.25 3.45
N ARG A 68 8.04 -17.49 3.71
CA ARG A 68 7.17 -18.31 2.86
C ARG A 68 7.07 -17.73 1.45
N LEU A 69 6.78 -16.43 1.33
CA LEU A 69 6.63 -15.74 0.06
C LEU A 69 7.94 -15.69 -0.73
N GLY A 70 9.05 -15.36 -0.07
CA GLY A 70 10.38 -15.36 -0.67
C GLY A 70 10.76 -16.74 -1.20
N THR A 71 10.51 -17.79 -0.41
CA THR A 71 10.76 -19.16 -0.84
C THR A 71 9.89 -19.56 -2.03
N ALA A 72 8.59 -19.31 -1.98
CA ALA A 72 7.67 -19.63 -3.07
C ALA A 72 8.05 -18.90 -4.37
N GLN A 73 8.52 -17.66 -4.27
CA GLN A 73 8.98 -16.90 -5.43
C GLN A 73 10.29 -17.46 -6.01
N VAL A 74 11.29 -17.76 -5.16
CA VAL A 74 12.58 -18.32 -5.61
C VAL A 74 12.41 -19.69 -6.27
N LEU A 75 11.48 -20.51 -5.76
CA LEU A 75 11.14 -21.81 -6.34
C LEU A 75 10.24 -21.73 -7.58
N GLY A 76 9.86 -20.52 -8.02
CA GLY A 76 8.99 -20.32 -9.18
C GLY A 76 7.54 -20.78 -8.97
N MET A 77 7.11 -20.99 -7.73
CA MET A 77 5.75 -21.41 -7.39
C MET A 77 4.74 -20.26 -7.49
N LYS A 78 5.20 -19.00 -7.40
CA LYS A 78 4.38 -17.80 -7.51
C LYS A 78 4.96 -16.79 -8.48
N ASP A 79 4.10 -16.21 -9.30
CA ASP A 79 4.45 -15.07 -10.14
C ASP A 79 4.47 -13.75 -9.34
N VAL A 80 5.01 -12.70 -9.95
CA VAL A 80 5.16 -11.38 -9.30
C VAL A 80 3.81 -10.76 -8.88
N ARG A 81 2.72 -11.12 -9.56
CA ARG A 81 1.38 -10.62 -9.28
C ARG A 81 0.80 -11.27 -8.04
N GLN A 82 1.01 -12.58 -7.89
CA GLN A 82 0.63 -13.34 -6.71
C GLN A 82 1.43 -12.86 -5.50
N VAL A 83 2.75 -12.74 -5.63
CA VAL A 83 3.62 -12.24 -4.55
C VAL A 83 3.23 -10.82 -4.13
N GLY A 84 3.09 -9.88 -5.07
CA GLY A 84 2.74 -8.50 -4.75
C GLY A 84 1.38 -8.35 -4.08
N ARG A 85 0.42 -9.22 -4.43
CA ARG A 85 -0.90 -9.30 -3.78
C ARG A 85 -0.79 -9.82 -2.35
N GLU A 86 -0.12 -10.94 -2.14
CA GLU A 86 0.01 -11.52 -0.80
C GLU A 86 0.82 -10.65 0.15
N LEU A 87 1.86 -9.96 -0.35
CA LEU A 87 2.58 -8.95 0.43
C LEU A 87 1.65 -7.79 0.84
N ALA A 88 0.78 -7.34 -0.06
CA ALA A 88 -0.20 -6.30 0.25
C ALA A 88 -1.29 -6.79 1.21
N ASP A 89 -1.73 -8.04 1.09
CA ASP A 89 -2.71 -8.65 1.99
C ASP A 89 -2.12 -8.84 3.41
N LEU A 90 -0.83 -9.19 3.52
CA LEU A 90 -0.08 -9.20 4.78
C LEU A 90 0.01 -7.80 5.40
N ALA A 91 0.39 -6.80 4.61
CA ALA A 91 0.43 -5.41 5.06
C ALA A 91 -0.96 -4.92 5.51
N ASP A 92 -2.03 -5.25 4.78
CA ASP A 92 -3.40 -4.93 5.16
C ASP A 92 -3.75 -5.53 6.54
N GLY A 93 -3.37 -6.79 6.79
CA GLY A 93 -3.61 -7.47 8.06
C GLY A 93 -2.87 -6.80 9.23
N ILE A 94 -1.59 -6.48 9.04
CA ILE A 94 -0.76 -5.81 10.05
C ILE A 94 -1.27 -4.40 10.33
N VAL A 95 -1.57 -3.61 9.30
CA VAL A 95 -2.11 -2.25 9.45
C VAL A 95 -3.48 -2.28 10.13
N ASP A 96 -4.34 -3.24 9.82
CA ASP A 96 -5.64 -3.43 10.47
C ASP A 96 -5.50 -3.78 11.95
N GLN A 97 -4.54 -4.62 12.31
CA GLN A 97 -4.28 -5.00 13.71
C GLN A 97 -3.65 -3.85 14.51
N ALA A 98 -2.62 -3.19 13.96
CA ALA A 98 -1.98 -2.03 14.58
C ALA A 98 -2.98 -0.87 14.78
N LEU A 99 -3.91 -0.67 13.83
CA LEU A 99 -4.97 0.33 13.97
C LEU A 99 -5.92 0.02 15.14
N LYS A 100 -6.25 -1.27 15.39
CA LYS A 100 -7.08 -1.67 16.54
C LYS A 100 -6.36 -1.39 17.85
N TRP A 101 -5.10 -1.77 17.97
CA TRP A 101 -4.30 -1.50 19.17
C TRP A 101 -4.19 0.00 19.44
N ALA A 102 -3.83 0.79 18.42
CA ALA A 102 -3.78 2.25 18.55
C ALA A 102 -5.13 2.83 18.98
N TRP A 103 -6.24 2.31 18.45
CA TRP A 103 -7.57 2.74 18.86
C TRP A 103 -7.84 2.43 20.34
N GLU A 104 -7.62 1.18 20.75
CA GLU A 104 -7.85 0.68 22.11
C GLU A 104 -7.00 1.41 23.15
N GLU A 105 -5.74 1.73 22.82
CA GLU A 105 -4.85 2.53 23.68
C GLU A 105 -5.34 3.97 23.90
N LEU A 106 -5.96 4.57 22.87
CA LEU A 106 -6.41 5.96 22.92
C LEU A 106 -7.74 6.12 23.67
N LEU A 107 -8.61 5.10 23.64
CA LEU A 107 -9.97 5.16 24.21
C LEU A 107 -10.00 5.49 25.72
N PRO A 108 -9.20 4.88 26.61
CA PRO A 108 -9.21 5.20 28.04
C PRO A 108 -8.87 6.66 28.33
N ARG A 109 -8.01 7.27 27.52
CA ARG A 109 -7.50 8.63 27.75
C ARG A 109 -8.41 9.70 27.15
N TRP A 110 -8.89 9.49 25.93
CA TRP A 110 -9.59 10.52 25.16
C TRP A 110 -11.09 10.23 25.00
N GLY A 111 -11.53 9.01 25.28
CA GLY A 111 -12.89 8.58 25.01
C GLY A 111 -13.14 8.23 23.54
N ARG A 112 -14.40 7.94 23.21
CA ARG A 112 -14.81 7.59 21.84
C ARG A 112 -15.09 8.86 21.03
N PRO A 113 -14.54 9.01 19.81
CA PRO A 113 -14.89 10.11 18.92
C PRO A 113 -16.34 9.95 18.43
N LEU A 114 -17.12 11.01 18.55
CA LEU A 114 -18.51 11.06 18.11
C LEU A 114 -18.71 12.18 17.09
N ASP A 115 -19.63 11.99 16.17
CA ASP A 115 -20.14 13.08 15.33
C ASP A 115 -21.10 13.99 16.12
N GLU A 116 -21.55 15.07 15.49
CA GLU A 116 -22.50 16.03 16.08
C GLU A 116 -23.84 15.39 16.50
N CYS A 117 -24.20 14.25 15.90
CA CYS A 117 -25.40 13.48 16.23
C CYS A 117 -25.16 12.46 17.36
N GLY A 118 -23.95 12.40 17.92
CA GLY A 118 -23.58 11.44 18.96
C GLY A 118 -23.31 10.02 18.46
N ARG A 119 -23.14 9.81 17.15
CA ARG A 119 -22.80 8.51 16.56
C ARG A 119 -21.28 8.35 16.50
N PRO A 120 -20.73 7.13 16.61
CA PRO A 120 -19.28 6.92 16.52
C PRO A 120 -18.72 7.40 15.17
N ALA A 121 -17.78 8.35 15.23
CA ALA A 121 -17.01 8.77 14.07
C ALA A 121 -16.04 7.65 13.65
N LYS A 122 -15.76 7.58 12.35
CA LYS A 122 -15.06 6.46 11.73
C LYS A 122 -13.79 6.93 11.03
N PHE A 123 -12.80 6.07 11.04
CA PHE A 123 -11.50 6.30 10.43
C PHE A 123 -11.21 5.27 9.33
N CYS A 124 -10.47 5.66 8.29
CA CYS A 124 -10.06 4.82 7.17
C CYS A 124 -8.60 5.07 6.81
N VAL A 125 -7.88 3.98 6.59
CA VAL A 125 -6.52 4.00 6.04
C VAL A 125 -6.59 3.58 4.58
N VAL A 126 -6.09 4.44 3.69
CA VAL A 126 -6.03 4.19 2.25
C VAL A 126 -4.59 3.92 1.86
N GLY A 127 -4.33 2.76 1.26
CA GLY A 127 -3.05 2.44 0.64
C GLY A 127 -2.96 3.01 -0.77
N LEU A 128 -1.76 3.46 -1.15
CA LEU A 128 -1.45 4.13 -2.40
C LEU A 128 -0.26 3.47 -3.09
N GLY A 129 0.11 3.95 -4.28
CA GLY A 129 1.33 3.48 -4.97
C GLY A 129 1.34 1.95 -5.14
N LYS A 130 2.48 1.32 -4.83
CA LYS A 130 2.61 -0.15 -4.87
C LYS A 130 1.70 -0.85 -3.87
N TYR A 131 1.45 -0.23 -2.71
CA TYR A 131 0.60 -0.83 -1.68
C TYR A 131 -0.86 -0.89 -2.12
N GLY A 132 -1.40 0.24 -2.56
CA GLY A 132 -2.75 0.35 -3.09
C GLY A 132 -2.93 -0.48 -4.36
N GLY A 133 -1.90 -0.55 -5.21
CA GLY A 133 -1.88 -1.36 -6.43
C GLY A 133 -1.83 -2.88 -6.22
N GLN A 134 -1.67 -3.35 -4.98
CA GLN A 134 -1.38 -4.76 -4.65
C GLN A 134 -0.15 -5.27 -5.41
N GLU A 135 0.89 -4.46 -5.36
CA GLU A 135 2.11 -4.54 -6.15
C GLU A 135 3.32 -4.34 -5.24
N LEU A 136 3.22 -4.71 -3.97
CA LEU A 136 4.33 -4.60 -3.03
C LEU A 136 5.52 -5.50 -3.42
N ASN A 137 6.68 -5.16 -2.86
CA ASN A 137 7.88 -5.98 -2.84
C ASN A 137 8.46 -5.99 -1.41
N TYR A 138 9.48 -6.79 -1.17
CA TYR A 138 9.96 -7.11 0.19
C TYR A 138 10.51 -5.90 0.96
N SER A 139 11.00 -4.88 0.26
CA SER A 139 11.51 -3.64 0.86
C SER A 139 10.69 -2.41 0.43
N SER A 140 9.40 -2.60 0.15
CA SER A 140 8.49 -1.50 -0.16
C SER A 140 8.17 -0.66 1.08
N ASP A 141 8.10 0.65 0.89
CA ASP A 141 7.39 1.54 1.81
C ASP A 141 5.89 1.36 1.62
N VAL A 142 5.11 1.65 2.67
CA VAL A 142 3.65 1.73 2.59
C VAL A 142 3.24 3.19 2.46
N ASP A 143 2.77 3.56 1.28
CA ASP A 143 2.22 4.89 1.00
C ASP A 143 0.77 4.96 1.52
N LEU A 144 0.46 5.86 2.46
CA LEU A 144 -0.84 5.91 3.14
C LEU A 144 -1.51 7.29 3.08
N LEU A 145 -2.85 7.30 3.09
CA LEU A 145 -3.69 8.45 3.47
C LEU A 145 -4.59 8.08 4.64
N PHE A 146 -4.83 9.07 5.51
CA PHE A 146 -5.75 8.95 6.63
C PHE A 146 -6.96 9.86 6.43
N ILE A 147 -8.14 9.28 6.63
CA ILE A 147 -9.44 9.91 6.39
C ILE A 147 -10.37 9.57 7.55
N TYR A 148 -11.10 10.55 8.06
CA TYR A 148 -12.27 10.30 8.93
C TYR A 148 -13.55 10.83 8.31
N ASP A 149 -14.72 10.33 8.76
CA ASP A 149 -16.01 10.71 8.15
C ASP A 149 -16.47 12.12 8.50
N GLU A 150 -16.63 12.44 9.78
CA GLU A 150 -17.32 13.66 10.22
C GLU A 150 -16.58 14.37 11.37
N GLU A 151 -16.74 15.70 11.42
CA GLU A 151 -16.33 16.51 12.57
C GLU A 151 -17.18 16.20 13.80
N GLY A 152 -16.70 16.65 14.95
CA GLY A 152 -17.31 16.39 16.25
C GLY A 152 -16.26 16.32 17.34
N GLU A 153 -16.59 15.67 18.45
CA GLU A 153 -15.75 15.63 19.63
C GLU A 153 -15.78 14.26 20.31
N THR A 154 -14.73 13.96 21.08
CA THR A 154 -14.67 12.76 21.89
C THR A 154 -15.52 12.89 23.15
N ARG A 155 -16.20 11.81 23.55
CA ARG A 155 -16.82 11.74 24.87
C ARG A 155 -15.86 11.05 25.84
N ALA A 156 -15.06 11.86 26.55
CA ALA A 156 -14.10 11.37 27.54
C ALA A 156 -14.81 10.63 28.71
N PRO A 157 -14.19 9.58 29.28
CA PRO A 157 -14.63 9.01 30.56
C PRO A 157 -14.63 10.08 31.66
N ARG A 158 -15.42 9.89 32.74
CA ARG A 158 -15.57 10.88 33.83
C ARG A 158 -14.21 11.41 34.30
N GLY A 159 -13.99 12.72 34.14
CA GLY A 159 -12.77 13.42 34.56
C GLY A 159 -11.69 13.60 33.47
N GLY A 160 -11.90 13.05 32.26
CA GLY A 160 -11.00 13.27 31.12
C GLY A 160 -11.32 14.52 30.29
N TYR A 161 -10.41 14.88 29.37
CA TYR A 161 -10.57 16.01 28.46
C TYR A 161 -11.20 15.56 27.13
N SER A 162 -12.29 16.23 26.72
CA SER A 162 -12.83 16.14 25.36
C SER A 162 -11.86 16.80 24.38
N VAL A 163 -11.69 16.20 23.20
CA VAL A 163 -10.93 16.78 22.09
C VAL A 163 -11.75 16.68 20.82
N ASP A 164 -11.50 17.56 19.85
CA ASP A 164 -12.12 17.44 18.53
C ASP A 164 -11.67 16.17 17.81
N ASN A 165 -12.51 15.68 16.90
CA ASN A 165 -12.25 14.48 16.12
C ASN A 165 -10.94 14.59 15.31
N GLY A 166 -10.63 15.76 14.77
CA GLY A 166 -9.37 16.01 14.07
C GLY A 166 -8.15 15.72 14.94
N GLN A 167 -8.13 16.22 16.19
CA GLN A 167 -7.09 15.94 17.18
C GLN A 167 -7.05 14.45 17.57
N PHE A 168 -8.18 13.81 17.82
CA PHE A 168 -8.22 12.38 18.15
C PHE A 168 -7.65 11.53 17.01
N PHE A 169 -8.12 11.74 15.79
CA PHE A 169 -7.67 10.96 14.62
C PHE A 169 -6.24 11.29 14.20
N ARG A 170 -5.74 12.50 14.49
CA ARG A 170 -4.33 12.82 14.31
C ARG A 170 -3.48 11.97 15.24
N ARG A 171 -3.82 11.91 16.53
CA ARG A 171 -3.11 11.07 17.51
C ARG A 171 -3.19 9.59 17.14
N LEU A 172 -4.35 9.13 16.65
CA LEU A 172 -4.53 7.76 16.16
C LEU A 172 -3.60 7.47 14.98
N GLY A 173 -3.52 8.38 14.01
CA GLY A 173 -2.64 8.27 12.86
C GLY A 173 -1.16 8.27 13.25
N GLU A 174 -0.75 9.17 14.15
CA GLU A 174 0.61 9.23 14.70
C GLU A 174 0.98 7.93 15.42
N ARG A 175 0.06 7.39 16.25
CA ARG A 175 0.29 6.14 16.97
C ARG A 175 0.34 4.93 16.03
N LEU A 176 -0.51 4.89 15.01
CA LEU A 176 -0.44 3.85 13.97
C LEU A 176 0.92 3.89 13.24
N ILE A 177 1.38 5.07 12.83
CA ILE A 177 2.70 5.23 12.19
C ILE A 177 3.81 4.74 13.12
N GLN A 178 3.76 5.11 14.41
CA GLN A 178 4.72 4.65 15.40
C GLN A 178 4.74 3.12 15.48
N LEU A 179 3.59 2.46 15.66
CA LEU A 179 3.50 1.00 15.74
C LEU A 179 4.08 0.31 14.50
N LEU A 180 3.93 0.90 13.30
CA LEU A 180 4.44 0.33 12.05
C LEU A 180 5.95 0.54 11.85
N THR A 181 6.50 1.61 12.40
CA THR A 181 7.89 2.07 12.12
C THR A 181 8.85 1.86 13.30
N GLU A 182 8.33 1.57 14.49
CA GLU A 182 9.13 1.38 15.69
C GLU A 182 10.07 0.17 15.53
N MET A 183 11.37 0.43 15.69
CA MET A 183 12.40 -0.60 15.64
C MET A 183 12.42 -1.36 16.98
N THR A 184 12.07 -2.64 16.93
CA THR A 184 12.14 -3.56 18.07
C THR A 184 13.34 -4.50 17.95
N GLY A 185 13.57 -5.36 18.95
CA GLY A 185 14.54 -6.45 18.84
C GLY A 185 14.25 -7.42 17.67
N GLU A 186 13.01 -7.45 17.20
CA GLU A 186 12.55 -8.24 16.06
C GLU A 186 12.55 -7.45 14.73
N GLY A 187 12.78 -6.12 14.76
CA GLY A 187 12.74 -5.21 13.61
C GLY A 187 11.58 -4.22 13.63
N PHE A 188 11.26 -3.65 12.46
CA PHE A 188 10.10 -2.78 12.22
C PHE A 188 9.20 -3.38 11.12
N PHE A 189 7.90 -3.05 11.09
CA PHE A 189 6.98 -3.68 10.13
C PHE A 189 7.15 -3.12 8.73
N TYR A 190 7.02 -1.80 8.62
CA TYR A 190 7.09 -1.07 7.35
C TYR A 190 7.61 0.34 7.57
N ARG A 191 8.38 0.85 6.61
CA ARG A 191 8.55 2.30 6.46
C ARG A 191 7.24 2.87 5.94
N VAL A 192 6.77 3.96 6.54
CA VAL A 192 5.51 4.61 6.15
C VAL A 192 5.81 5.91 5.41
N ASP A 193 5.19 6.10 4.25
CA ASP A 193 5.26 7.35 3.50
C ASP A 193 3.90 8.05 3.48
N MET A 194 3.87 9.29 3.99
CA MET A 194 2.68 10.14 4.04
C MET A 194 2.75 11.32 3.06
N ARG A 195 3.77 11.40 2.19
CA ARG A 195 4.03 12.58 1.34
C ARG A 195 3.02 12.78 0.22
N LEU A 196 2.24 11.77 -0.12
CA LEU A 196 1.22 11.84 -1.18
C LEU A 196 -0.13 12.38 -0.69
N ARG A 197 -0.23 12.85 0.56
CA ARG A 197 -1.43 13.52 1.07
C ARG A 197 -1.58 14.94 0.52
N PRO A 198 -2.79 15.51 0.50
CA PRO A 198 -3.01 16.91 0.10
C PRO A 198 -2.11 17.88 0.85
N ASP A 199 -1.48 18.80 0.11
CA ASP A 199 -0.45 19.74 0.58
C ASP A 199 0.87 19.06 1.06
N GLY A 200 1.09 17.79 0.73
CA GLY A 200 2.36 17.09 0.94
C GLY A 200 2.78 17.01 2.41
N ILE A 201 4.06 17.25 2.70
CA ILE A 201 4.62 17.20 4.06
C ILE A 201 4.07 18.32 4.97
N ASP A 202 3.64 19.43 4.37
CA ASP A 202 3.07 20.59 5.09
C ASP A 202 1.57 20.42 5.36
N GLY A 203 0.93 19.46 4.70
CA GLY A 203 -0.48 19.13 4.88
C GLY A 203 -0.79 18.41 6.19
N ALA A 204 -2.03 18.54 6.64
CA ALA A 204 -2.54 17.79 7.79
C ALA A 204 -2.37 16.27 7.59
N LEU A 205 -1.91 15.58 8.63
CA LEU A 205 -1.68 14.13 8.61
C LEU A 205 -2.97 13.35 8.32
N VAL A 206 -4.08 13.85 8.85
CA VAL A 206 -5.42 13.31 8.70
C VAL A 206 -6.36 14.47 8.32
N ARG A 207 -7.36 14.18 7.49
CA ARG A 207 -8.41 15.14 7.13
C ARG A 207 -9.79 14.49 7.16
N PRO A 208 -10.85 15.27 7.43
CA PRO A 208 -12.21 14.79 7.25
C PRO A 208 -12.47 14.55 5.76
N LEU A 209 -13.42 13.67 5.45
CA LEU A 209 -13.80 13.32 4.09
C LEU A 209 -14.14 14.57 3.26
N ALA A 210 -14.88 15.51 3.85
CA ALA A 210 -15.27 16.76 3.19
C ALA A 210 -14.07 17.63 2.78
N SER A 211 -12.99 17.64 3.57
CA SER A 211 -11.79 18.43 3.23
C SER A 211 -11.05 17.87 2.02
N TYR A 212 -11.04 16.54 1.83
CA TYR A 212 -10.48 15.94 0.61
C TYR A 212 -11.31 16.31 -0.63
N LEU A 213 -12.64 16.39 -0.51
CA LEU A 213 -13.52 16.78 -1.60
C LEU A 213 -13.18 18.19 -2.09
N SER A 214 -13.23 19.16 -1.18
CA SER A 214 -12.92 20.56 -1.50
C SER A 214 -11.52 20.71 -2.10
N TYR A 215 -10.53 20.02 -1.53
CA TYR A 215 -9.16 20.07 -2.05
C TYR A 215 -9.07 19.58 -3.51
N TYR A 216 -9.61 18.40 -3.82
CA TYR A 216 -9.48 17.85 -5.17
C TYR A 216 -10.35 18.58 -6.21
N GLU A 217 -11.47 19.18 -5.80
CA GLU A 217 -12.29 20.02 -6.67
C GLU A 217 -11.60 21.35 -7.02
N GLU A 218 -10.97 21.99 -6.04
CA GLU A 218 -10.42 23.35 -6.19
C GLU A 218 -8.96 23.36 -6.68
N ARG A 219 -8.14 22.43 -6.18
CA ARG A 219 -6.68 22.46 -6.30
C ARG A 219 -6.07 21.15 -6.80
N GLY A 220 -6.89 20.13 -7.10
CA GLY A 220 -6.41 18.81 -7.45
C GLY A 220 -5.64 18.78 -8.78
N GLU A 221 -4.40 18.30 -8.72
CA GLU A 221 -3.46 18.25 -9.84
C GLU A 221 -3.53 16.92 -10.63
N LEU A 222 -3.07 16.92 -11.89
CA LEU A 222 -3.09 15.73 -12.74
C LEU A 222 -2.25 14.57 -12.19
N TRP A 223 -1.11 14.86 -11.56
CA TRP A 223 -0.27 13.83 -10.95
C TRP A 223 -0.99 13.15 -9.76
N GLU A 224 -1.82 13.89 -9.01
CA GLU A 224 -2.64 13.33 -7.93
C GLU A 224 -3.70 12.39 -8.50
N ARG A 225 -4.31 12.74 -9.65
CA ARG A 225 -5.24 11.84 -10.35
C ARG A 225 -4.56 10.51 -10.70
N GLN A 226 -3.37 10.55 -11.29
CA GLN A 226 -2.61 9.33 -11.62
C GLN A 226 -2.30 8.48 -10.40
N MET A 227 -1.81 9.13 -9.35
CA MET A 227 -1.45 8.49 -8.10
C MET A 227 -2.69 7.86 -7.41
N LEU A 228 -3.85 8.52 -7.45
CA LEU A 228 -5.11 8.05 -6.88
C LEU A 228 -5.77 6.91 -7.67
N ILE A 229 -5.36 6.61 -8.90
CA ILE A 229 -5.78 5.38 -9.61
C ILE A 229 -5.45 4.14 -8.77
N LYS A 230 -4.31 4.18 -8.07
CA LYS A 230 -3.86 3.06 -7.22
C LYS A 230 -4.51 3.06 -5.84
N ALA A 231 -5.33 4.06 -5.47
CA ALA A 231 -5.93 4.15 -4.15
C ALA A 231 -6.82 2.94 -3.83
N ARG A 232 -6.65 2.37 -2.63
CA ARG A 232 -7.42 1.22 -2.13
C ARG A 232 -7.53 1.27 -0.62
N ARG A 233 -8.67 0.87 -0.05
CA ARG A 233 -8.78 0.68 1.40
C ARG A 233 -7.78 -0.39 1.88
N ALA A 234 -6.93 -0.01 2.82
CA ALA A 234 -6.02 -0.91 3.52
C ALA A 234 -6.65 -1.40 4.83
N ALA A 235 -7.11 -0.46 5.67
CA ALA A 235 -7.69 -0.75 6.98
C ALA A 235 -8.80 0.23 7.36
N GLY A 236 -9.51 -0.07 8.46
CA GLY A 236 -10.57 0.79 8.98
C GLY A 236 -11.88 0.71 8.19
N SER A 237 -12.68 1.76 8.28
CA SER A 237 -14.08 1.79 7.89
C SER A 237 -14.31 1.61 6.39
N THR A 238 -15.03 0.55 6.02
CA THR A 238 -15.54 0.34 4.66
C THR A 238 -16.49 1.46 4.23
N GLN A 239 -17.28 2.03 5.15
CA GLN A 239 -18.24 3.10 4.82
C GLN A 239 -17.54 4.39 4.40
N VAL A 240 -16.51 4.81 5.16
CA VAL A 240 -15.68 5.98 4.81
C VAL A 240 -15.02 5.76 3.45
N TRP A 241 -14.44 4.57 3.22
CA TRP A 241 -13.85 4.23 1.93
C TRP A 241 -14.83 4.32 0.77
N GLN A 242 -16.06 3.78 0.91
CA GLN A 242 -17.03 3.83 -0.19
C GLN A 242 -17.42 5.27 -0.53
N ARG A 243 -17.63 6.13 0.47
CA ARG A 243 -17.90 7.56 0.25
C ARG A 243 -16.70 8.25 -0.42
N PHE A 244 -15.49 8.01 0.06
CA PHE A 244 -14.26 8.55 -0.54
C PHE A 244 -14.07 8.05 -1.98
N ARG A 245 -14.33 6.77 -2.26
CA ARG A 245 -14.23 6.22 -3.61
C ARG A 245 -15.26 6.84 -4.56
N GLN A 246 -16.50 7.05 -4.12
CA GLN A 246 -17.53 7.71 -4.92
C GLN A 246 -17.11 9.13 -5.32
N MET A 247 -16.45 9.83 -4.41
CA MET A 247 -15.89 11.15 -4.60
C MET A 247 -14.63 11.15 -5.50
N LEU A 248 -13.74 10.17 -5.34
CA LEU A 248 -12.52 10.03 -6.12
C LEU A 248 -12.79 9.72 -7.60
N VAL A 249 -13.78 8.90 -7.91
CA VAL A 249 -14.04 8.45 -9.29
C VAL A 249 -14.22 9.60 -10.29
N PRO A 250 -15.09 10.61 -10.06
CA PRO A 250 -15.25 11.73 -10.99
C PRO A 250 -14.02 12.64 -11.04
N PHE A 251 -13.25 12.75 -9.94
CA PHE A 251 -11.99 13.48 -9.95
C PHE A 251 -10.90 12.74 -10.75
N VAL A 252 -10.71 11.44 -10.55
CA VAL A 252 -9.67 10.68 -11.26
C VAL A 252 -10.05 10.48 -12.72
N PHE A 253 -11.32 10.25 -13.04
CA PHE A 253 -11.82 9.96 -14.38
C PHE A 253 -12.87 10.99 -14.82
N PRO A 254 -12.47 12.25 -15.08
CA PRO A 254 -13.40 13.31 -15.44
C PRO A 254 -14.03 13.06 -16.81
N GLY A 255 -15.26 13.56 -17.02
CA GLY A 255 -15.92 13.48 -18.33
C GLY A 255 -15.28 14.34 -19.41
N HIS A 256 -14.66 15.43 -19.00
CA HIS A 256 -13.86 16.31 -19.85
C HIS A 256 -12.71 16.87 -19.03
N PHE A 257 -11.55 17.05 -19.65
CA PHE A 257 -10.45 17.83 -19.08
C PHE A 257 -10.69 19.31 -19.36
N LYS A 258 -10.15 20.18 -18.50
CA LYS A 258 -10.25 21.63 -18.68
C LYS A 258 -9.39 22.10 -19.87
N ASP A 259 -8.23 21.48 -20.02
CA ASP A 259 -7.29 21.67 -21.11
C ASP A 259 -7.26 20.44 -22.04
N ASP A 260 -6.59 20.53 -23.20
CA ASP A 260 -6.42 19.38 -24.10
C ASP A 260 -5.68 18.24 -23.37
N PRO A 261 -6.34 17.09 -23.10
CA PRO A 261 -5.77 16.03 -22.29
C PRO A 261 -4.50 15.41 -22.92
N ARG A 262 -4.32 15.53 -24.23
CA ARG A 262 -3.08 15.08 -24.91
C ARG A 262 -1.90 15.96 -24.55
N GLN A 263 -2.11 17.28 -24.50
CA GLN A 263 -1.09 18.22 -24.07
C GLN A 263 -0.79 18.05 -22.58
N GLU A 264 -1.81 17.78 -21.78
CA GLU A 264 -1.65 17.53 -20.35
C GLU A 264 -0.82 16.27 -20.08
N ILE A 265 -1.10 15.17 -20.79
CA ILE A 265 -0.31 13.94 -20.68
C ILE A 265 1.12 14.12 -21.17
N ALA A 266 1.31 14.85 -22.27
CA ALA A 266 2.66 15.18 -22.76
C ALA A 266 3.44 15.99 -21.72
N ARG A 267 2.79 16.98 -21.08
CA ARG A 267 3.40 17.78 -20.00
C ARG A 267 3.76 16.92 -18.80
N VAL A 268 2.90 16.00 -18.37
CA VAL A 268 3.23 15.12 -17.24
C VAL A 268 4.37 14.17 -17.61
N LYS A 269 4.37 13.61 -18.83
CA LYS A 269 5.46 12.76 -19.30
C LYS A 269 6.79 13.51 -19.26
N GLN A 270 6.81 14.73 -19.81
CA GLN A 270 8.00 15.60 -19.79
C GLN A 270 8.44 15.92 -18.36
N ARG A 271 7.51 16.19 -17.44
CA ARG A 271 7.84 16.46 -16.03
C ARG A 271 8.45 15.25 -15.34
N ILE A 272 7.91 14.04 -15.58
CA ILE A 272 8.46 12.79 -15.05
C ILE A 272 9.84 12.51 -15.64
N GLU A 273 9.99 12.63 -16.95
CA GLU A 273 11.28 12.45 -17.65
C GLU A 273 12.32 13.46 -17.12
N ALA A 274 11.93 14.72 -16.88
CA ALA A 274 12.81 15.73 -16.29
C ALA A 274 13.18 15.43 -14.84
N GLU A 275 12.23 14.98 -14.00
CA GLU A 275 12.51 14.59 -12.61
C GLU A 275 13.43 13.36 -12.55
N ILE A 276 13.27 12.41 -13.45
CA ILE A 276 14.15 11.25 -13.60
C ILE A 276 15.55 11.67 -14.06
N ALA A 277 15.64 12.52 -15.10
CA ALA A 277 16.91 13.03 -15.62
C ALA A 277 17.68 13.82 -14.56
N SER A 278 16.98 14.53 -13.67
CA SER A 278 17.59 15.23 -12.53
C SER A 278 18.26 14.30 -11.50
N ARG A 279 17.97 13.00 -11.57
CA ARG A 279 18.52 11.93 -10.72
C ARG A 279 19.42 10.96 -11.50
N ALA A 280 19.87 11.35 -12.70
CA ALA A 280 20.67 10.49 -13.57
C ALA A 280 22.07 10.22 -13.00
N GLY A 281 22.46 8.94 -12.95
CA GLY A 281 23.73 8.46 -12.41
C GLY A 281 23.68 7.04 -11.85
N GLU A 282 22.50 6.51 -11.57
CA GLU A 282 22.29 5.16 -11.03
C GLU A 282 21.70 4.22 -12.09
N ASN A 283 22.31 3.04 -12.31
CA ASN A 283 21.71 1.94 -13.07
C ASN A 283 20.47 1.41 -12.31
N ASN A 284 19.34 2.11 -12.44
CA ASN A 284 18.13 1.85 -11.67
C ASN A 284 17.01 1.33 -12.59
N ILE A 285 16.70 0.04 -12.46
CA ILE A 285 15.67 -0.66 -13.24
C ILE A 285 14.28 -0.01 -13.19
N LYS A 286 14.03 0.87 -12.21
CA LYS A 286 12.76 1.61 -12.08
C LYS A 286 12.71 2.89 -12.89
N LEU A 287 13.84 3.59 -12.98
CA LEU A 287 13.91 4.98 -13.43
C LEU A 287 14.53 5.12 -14.83
N GLN A 288 15.18 4.08 -15.35
CA GLN A 288 15.67 4.10 -16.73
C GLN A 288 14.51 4.13 -17.75
N PRO A 289 14.71 4.70 -18.95
CA PRO A 289 13.75 4.60 -20.05
C PRO A 289 13.36 3.14 -20.32
N GLY A 290 12.05 2.88 -20.43
CA GLY A 290 11.49 1.52 -20.54
C GLY A 290 11.43 0.75 -19.22
N GLY A 291 11.73 1.40 -18.09
CA GLY A 291 11.67 0.83 -16.75
C GLY A 291 10.25 0.68 -16.21
N ILE A 292 10.15 0.22 -14.96
CA ILE A 292 8.87 -0.05 -14.27
C ILE A 292 7.97 1.18 -14.27
N ARG A 293 8.53 2.37 -13.99
CA ARG A 293 7.77 3.62 -13.89
C ARG A 293 7.15 4.03 -15.23
N ASP A 294 7.86 3.83 -16.34
CA ASP A 294 7.33 4.16 -17.67
C ASP A 294 6.12 3.30 -18.03
N ILE A 295 6.18 2.00 -17.71
CA ILE A 295 5.05 1.09 -17.92
C ILE A 295 3.85 1.51 -17.08
N GLU A 296 4.05 1.79 -15.78
CA GLU A 296 2.99 2.25 -14.88
C GLU A 296 2.38 3.57 -15.37
N PHE A 297 3.23 4.51 -15.79
CA PHE A 297 2.82 5.80 -16.30
C PHE A 297 1.92 5.67 -17.54
N ILE A 298 2.35 4.93 -18.56
CA ILE A 298 1.57 4.73 -19.80
C ILE A 298 0.21 4.09 -19.48
N VAL A 299 0.21 3.06 -18.64
CA VAL A 299 -1.03 2.36 -18.25
C VAL A 299 -1.96 3.28 -17.46
N GLN A 300 -1.44 4.10 -16.55
CA GLN A 300 -2.22 5.10 -15.82
C GLN A 300 -2.77 6.18 -16.74
N CYS A 301 -1.98 6.71 -17.69
CA CYS A 301 -2.45 7.67 -18.69
C CYS A 301 -3.61 7.12 -19.52
N LEU A 302 -3.49 5.89 -20.04
CA LEU A 302 -4.56 5.25 -20.80
C LEU A 302 -5.82 5.09 -19.97
N GLN A 303 -5.68 4.77 -18.69
CA GLN A 303 -6.82 4.72 -17.77
C GLN A 303 -7.42 6.09 -17.49
N LEU A 304 -6.63 7.15 -17.30
CA LEU A 304 -7.15 8.51 -17.09
C LEU A 304 -7.97 8.98 -18.29
N LEU A 305 -7.42 8.83 -19.50
CA LEU A 305 -8.05 9.30 -20.73
C LEU A 305 -9.37 8.61 -21.03
N ASN A 306 -9.42 7.30 -20.79
CA ASN A 306 -10.50 6.46 -21.29
C ASN A 306 -11.39 5.95 -20.14
N GLY A 307 -10.99 6.17 -18.89
CA GLY A 307 -11.66 5.58 -17.74
C GLY A 307 -13.06 6.12 -17.56
N HIS A 308 -13.34 7.37 -17.97
CA HIS A 308 -14.68 7.92 -17.91
C HIS A 308 -15.66 7.12 -18.79
N THR A 309 -15.34 6.99 -20.08
CA THR A 309 -16.17 6.29 -21.09
C THR A 309 -16.11 4.77 -20.98
N HIS A 310 -15.02 4.22 -20.44
CA HIS A 310 -14.82 2.79 -20.28
C HIS A 310 -14.53 2.42 -18.81
N PRO A 311 -15.53 2.45 -17.90
CA PRO A 311 -15.33 2.16 -16.48
C PRO A 311 -14.68 0.81 -16.18
N GLN A 312 -14.83 -0.18 -17.07
CA GLN A 312 -14.25 -1.51 -16.95
C GLN A 312 -12.71 -1.51 -16.94
N ILE A 313 -12.05 -0.48 -17.48
CA ILE A 313 -10.57 -0.41 -17.51
C ILE A 313 -9.97 0.03 -16.18
N ARG A 314 -10.75 0.71 -15.34
CA ARG A 314 -10.30 1.30 -14.07
C ARG A 314 -9.81 0.20 -13.12
N SER A 315 -8.52 0.15 -12.85
CA SER A 315 -7.88 -0.80 -11.95
C SER A 315 -6.68 -0.18 -11.25
N HIS A 316 -6.57 -0.40 -9.95
CA HIS A 316 -5.39 -0.02 -9.18
C HIS A 316 -4.15 -0.88 -9.53
N ASN A 317 -4.35 -2.08 -10.08
CA ASN A 317 -3.27 -3.02 -10.40
C ASN A 317 -2.88 -2.91 -11.89
N THR A 318 -1.62 -2.62 -12.16
CA THR A 318 -1.01 -2.38 -13.48
C THR A 318 -1.23 -3.55 -14.44
N LEU A 319 -0.90 -4.78 -14.05
CA LEU A 319 -1.11 -5.96 -14.91
C LEU A 319 -2.58 -6.22 -15.24
N THR A 320 -3.46 -5.94 -14.28
CA THR A 320 -4.91 -6.05 -14.47
C THR A 320 -5.42 -4.93 -15.39
N ALA A 321 -4.91 -3.71 -15.25
CA ALA A 321 -5.22 -2.59 -16.12
C ALA A 321 -4.77 -2.85 -17.58
N ILE A 322 -3.56 -3.38 -17.80
CA ILE A 322 -3.09 -3.73 -19.16
C ILE A 322 -4.04 -4.73 -19.83
N GLU A 323 -4.46 -5.78 -19.11
CA GLU A 323 -5.40 -6.76 -19.66
C GLU A 323 -6.77 -6.15 -19.97
N ARG A 324 -7.26 -5.25 -19.12
CA ARG A 324 -8.54 -4.57 -19.34
C ARG A 324 -8.49 -3.56 -20.49
N LEU A 325 -7.39 -2.83 -20.63
CA LEU A 325 -7.13 -1.93 -21.76
C LEU A 325 -7.10 -2.70 -23.08
N ARG A 326 -6.43 -3.86 -23.11
CA ARG A 326 -6.42 -4.77 -24.27
C ARG A 326 -7.83 -5.25 -24.63
N ARG A 327 -8.62 -5.68 -23.64
CA ARG A 327 -10.00 -6.15 -23.86
C ARG A 327 -10.95 -5.05 -24.32
N ALA A 328 -10.67 -3.80 -23.99
CA ALA A 328 -11.40 -2.63 -24.45
C ALA A 328 -10.88 -2.08 -25.79
N GLU A 329 -9.93 -2.77 -26.44
CA GLU A 329 -9.33 -2.37 -27.72
C GLU A 329 -8.60 -1.00 -27.68
N LEU A 330 -8.26 -0.52 -26.47
CA LEU A 330 -7.50 0.71 -26.25
C LEU A 330 -5.98 0.48 -26.27
N LEU A 331 -5.56 -0.78 -26.35
CA LEU A 331 -4.18 -1.20 -26.44
C LEU A 331 -4.10 -2.41 -27.37
N ALA A 332 -3.23 -2.33 -28.39
CA ALA A 332 -3.06 -3.42 -29.34
C ALA A 332 -2.61 -4.71 -28.63
N PRO A 333 -3.03 -5.91 -29.09
CA PRO A 333 -2.65 -7.17 -28.44
C PRO A 333 -1.13 -7.36 -28.29
N ALA A 334 -0.34 -6.95 -29.29
CA ALA A 334 1.11 -7.02 -29.25
C ALA A 334 1.71 -6.11 -28.16
N ASP A 335 1.28 -4.84 -28.10
CA ASP A 335 1.75 -3.88 -27.10
C ASP A 335 1.37 -4.32 -25.68
N ALA A 336 0.15 -4.83 -25.50
CA ALA A 336 -0.31 -5.36 -24.22
C ALA A 336 0.55 -6.53 -23.75
N GLN A 337 0.94 -7.43 -24.65
CA GLN A 337 1.81 -8.55 -24.32
C GLN A 337 3.21 -8.07 -23.94
N THR A 338 3.81 -7.18 -24.75
CA THR A 338 5.11 -6.57 -24.49
C THR A 338 5.15 -5.89 -23.12
N LEU A 339 4.16 -5.04 -22.80
CA LEU A 339 4.10 -4.35 -21.51
C LEU A 339 3.93 -5.34 -20.33
N LYS A 340 3.11 -6.40 -20.49
CA LYS A 340 2.92 -7.42 -19.46
C LYS A 340 4.21 -8.21 -19.18
N GLU A 341 4.92 -8.62 -20.23
CA GLU A 341 6.16 -9.37 -20.10
C GLU A 341 7.28 -8.50 -19.52
N ALA A 342 7.45 -7.29 -20.03
CA ALA A 342 8.43 -6.33 -19.51
C ALA A 342 8.17 -6.00 -18.04
N TYR A 343 6.92 -5.70 -17.66
CA TYR A 343 6.57 -5.42 -16.27
C TYR A 343 6.86 -6.62 -15.36
N ARG A 344 6.47 -7.84 -15.77
CA ARG A 344 6.75 -9.05 -14.99
C ARG A 344 8.23 -9.27 -14.80
N PHE A 345 9.02 -9.18 -15.87
CA PHE A 345 10.46 -9.36 -15.82
C PHE A 345 11.12 -8.34 -14.89
N LEU A 346 10.81 -7.05 -15.05
CA LEU A 346 11.40 -5.98 -14.24
C LEU A 346 11.01 -6.10 -12.77
N ARG A 347 9.75 -6.45 -12.47
CA ARG A 347 9.29 -6.68 -11.08
C ARG A 347 9.91 -7.93 -10.46
N GLN A 348 10.12 -8.98 -11.25
CA GLN A 348 10.78 -10.19 -10.77
C GLN A 348 12.25 -9.91 -10.45
N LEU A 349 12.96 -9.19 -11.33
CA LEU A 349 14.32 -8.75 -11.10
C LEU A 349 14.43 -7.86 -9.86
N GLU A 350 13.53 -6.88 -9.70
CA GLU A 350 13.47 -6.03 -8.51
C GLU A 350 13.32 -6.85 -7.22
N ASN A 351 12.36 -7.79 -7.19
CA ASN A 351 12.13 -8.63 -6.02
C ASN A 351 13.35 -9.50 -5.68
N LEU A 352 13.98 -10.12 -6.69
CA LEU A 352 15.15 -10.97 -6.49
C LEU A 352 16.35 -10.17 -5.98
N LEU A 353 16.59 -8.97 -6.52
CA LEU A 353 17.64 -8.08 -6.01
C LEU A 353 17.40 -7.70 -4.54
N GLN A 354 16.16 -7.38 -4.16
CA GLN A 354 15.82 -7.08 -2.76
C GLN A 354 15.99 -8.28 -1.83
N ILE A 355 15.63 -9.48 -2.28
CA ILE A 355 15.83 -10.74 -1.55
C ILE A 355 17.33 -11.03 -1.38
N GLN A 356 18.14 -10.78 -2.42
CA GLN A 356 19.57 -11.09 -2.45
C GLN A 356 20.40 -10.12 -1.61
N GLU A 357 20.19 -8.82 -1.77
CA GLU A 357 21.00 -7.77 -1.11
C GLU A 357 20.83 -7.76 0.40
N ALA A 358 19.95 -8.60 0.96
CA ALA A 358 19.52 -8.52 2.35
C ALA A 358 19.20 -7.07 2.74
N GLN A 359 18.69 -6.26 1.78
CA GLN A 359 18.33 -4.85 1.97
C GLN A 359 17.36 -4.84 3.12
N PRO A 360 17.85 -4.51 4.31
CA PRO A 360 17.24 -5.08 5.46
C PRO A 360 15.98 -4.26 5.69
N VAL A 361 14.87 -4.97 5.86
CA VAL A 361 13.76 -4.52 6.71
C VAL A 361 14.26 -4.31 8.17
N TYR A 362 15.58 -4.32 8.42
CA TYR A 362 16.26 -4.37 9.71
C TYR A 362 17.50 -3.45 9.82
N ALA A 363 17.85 -2.63 8.83
CA ALA A 363 18.87 -1.59 9.03
C ALA A 363 18.28 -0.22 8.71
N ALA A 364 18.31 0.64 9.72
CA ALA A 364 18.23 2.06 9.52
C ALA A 364 19.29 2.44 8.46
N LYS A 365 18.87 3.19 7.43
CA LYS A 365 19.84 3.94 6.65
C LYS A 365 20.46 4.95 7.61
N SER A 366 21.73 4.77 7.91
CA SER A 366 22.57 5.79 8.56
C SER A 366 22.60 7.06 7.72
#